data_AF-A0AAV1YLS7-F1
#
_entry.id   AF-A0AAV1YLS7-F1
#
_cell.length_a   1.000
_cell.length_b   1.000
_cell.length_c   1.000
_cell.angle_alpha   90.00
_cell.angle_beta   90.00
_cell.angle_gamma   90.00
#
_symmetry.space_group_name_H-M   'P 1'
#
loop_
_entity.id
_entity.type
_entity.pdbx_description
1 polymer ?
#
loop_
_entity_poly.entity_id
_entity_poly.type
_entity_poly.pdbx_seq_one_letter_code
_entity_poly.pdbx_strand_id
1 'polypeptide(L)' 'MHQRTKHIDVRYHYLRDLSNQGVLKLILCGTHEQVAYIMTKPMKLDHFVKFRRLLGVQPCED' A
#
# COMPACT_ATOMS: atom_id res chain seq x y z
N MET A 1 -28.54 -5.72 8.25
CA MET A 1 -27.19 -5.13 8.04
C MET A 1 -26.58 -5.80 6.82
N HIS A 2 -26.41 -5.04 5.74
CA HIS A 2 -26.24 -5.54 4.37
C HIS A 2 -24.86 -6.14 4.09
N GLN A 3 -24.79 -7.09 3.15
CA GLN A 3 -23.61 -7.80 2.65
C GLN A 3 -22.37 -6.92 2.40
N ARG A 4 -22.57 -5.63 2.11
CA ARG A 4 -21.52 -4.61 1.91
C ARG A 4 -20.73 -4.27 3.17
N THR A 5 -21.24 -4.42 4.39
CA THR A 5 -20.42 -4.14 5.59
C THR A 5 -19.59 -5.36 6.00
N LYS A 6 -20.09 -6.56 5.68
CA LYS A 6 -19.45 -7.84 6.05
C LYS A 6 -18.01 -7.98 5.53
N HIS A 7 -17.71 -7.49 4.32
CA HIS A 7 -16.34 -7.60 3.79
C HIS A 7 -15.34 -6.72 4.54
N ILE A 8 -15.80 -5.63 5.17
CA ILE A 8 -14.97 -4.75 6.00
C ILE A 8 -14.66 -5.47 7.31
N ASP A 9 -15.69 -5.99 7.97
CA ASP A 9 -15.56 -6.70 9.25
C ASP A 9 -14.60 -7.89 9.13
N VAL A 10 -14.78 -8.72 8.09
CA VAL A 10 -13.92 -9.90 7.84
C VAL A 10 -12.46 -9.50 7.62
N ARG A 11 -12.20 -8.48 6.79
CA ARG A 11 -10.82 -8.01 6.54
C ARG A 11 -10.20 -7.39 7.79
N TYR A 12 -10.99 -6.68 8.58
CA TYR A 12 -10.55 -6.05 9.81
C TYR A 12 -10.10 -7.07 10.84
N HIS A 13 -10.94 -8.06 11.14
CA HIS A 13 -10.61 -9.11 12.09
C HIS A 13 -9.40 -9.92 11.64
N TYR A 14 -9.34 -10.29 10.35
CA TYR A 14 -8.20 -11.02 9.81
C TYR A 14 -6.86 -10.25 9.96
N LEU A 15 -6.83 -8.96 9.58
CA LEU A 15 -5.61 -8.15 9.72
C LEU A 15 -5.22 -7.91 11.18
N ARG A 16 -6.21 -7.73 12.07
CA ARG A 16 -5.98 -7.57 13.50
C ARG A 16 -5.39 -8.85 14.10
N ASP A 17 -5.90 -10.02 13.74
CA ASP A 17 -5.40 -11.31 14.24
C ASP A 17 -3.96 -11.55 13.80
N LEU A 18 -3.63 -11.32 12.53
CA LEU A 18 -2.25 -11.41 12.05
C LEU A 18 -1.32 -10.41 12.75
N SER A 19 -1.81 -9.20 13.06
CA SER A 19 -1.05 -8.22 13.83
C SER A 19 -0.81 -8.66 15.26
N ASN A 20 -1.83 -9.23 15.93
CA ASN A 20 -1.73 -9.74 17.30
C ASN A 20 -0.82 -10.97 17.41
N GLN A 21 -0.80 -11.80 16.37
CA GLN A 21 0.12 -12.94 16.25
C GLN A 21 1.56 -12.51 15.92
N GLY A 22 1.79 -11.22 15.64
CA GLY A 22 3.10 -10.70 15.26
C GLY A 22 3.54 -11.05 13.84
N VAL A 23 2.65 -11.63 13.02
CA VAL A 23 2.93 -12.00 11.62
C VAL A 23 3.10 -10.76 10.75
N LEU A 24 2.39 -9.68 11.06
CA LEU A 24 2.54 -8.38 10.40
C LEU A 24 2.53 -7.23 11.41
N LYS A 25 3.12 -6.10 11.00
CA LYS A 25 3.03 -4.84 11.72
C LYS A 25 2.37 -3.81 10.82
N LEU A 26 1.26 -3.24 11.28
CA LEU A 26 0.62 -2.12 10.60
C LEU A 26 1.39 -0.84 10.91
N ILE A 27 1.83 -0.14 9.87
CA ILE A 27 2.55 1.14 9.98
C ILE A 27 1.75 2.17 9.19
N LEU A 28 1.53 3.34 9.80
CA LEU A 28 0.94 4.46 9.10
C LEU A 28 1.93 4.97 8.05
N CYS A 29 1.52 4.98 6.79
CA CYS A 29 2.31 5.49 5.69
C CYS A 29 1.65 6.76 5.15
N GLY A 30 2.41 7.85 5.03
CA GLY A 30 1.92 9.07 4.43
C GLY A 30 1.69 8.90 2.91
N THR A 31 0.79 9.70 2.35
CA THR A 31 0.47 9.67 0.90
C THR A 31 1.70 9.81 0.01
N HIS A 32 2.69 10.61 0.45
CA HIS A 32 3.90 10.89 -0.31
C HIS A 32 4.98 9.80 -0.18
N GLU A 33 4.76 8.83 0.70
CA GLU A 33 5.66 7.71 1.00
C GLU A 33 5.05 6.37 0.54
N GLN A 34 3.76 6.36 0.20
CA GLN A 34 3.04 5.17 -0.20
C GLN A 34 3.34 4.78 -1.66
N VAL A 35 4.50 4.15 -1.86
CA VAL A 35 5.03 3.73 -3.17
C VAL A 35 4.01 2.90 -3.97
N ALA A 36 3.18 2.10 -3.31
CA ALA A 36 2.13 1.30 -3.95
C ALA A 36 1.11 2.11 -4.78
N TYR A 37 1.01 3.43 -4.59
CA TYR A 37 0.15 4.27 -5.41
C TYR A 37 0.54 4.29 -6.88
N ILE A 38 1.81 4.05 -7.21
CA ILE A 38 2.25 3.99 -8.61
C ILE A 38 1.50 2.91 -9.42
N MET A 39 1.03 1.84 -8.77
CA MET A 39 0.32 0.73 -9.42
C MET A 39 -1.20 0.83 -9.32
N THR A 40 -1.73 1.71 -8.48
CA THR A 40 -3.16 1.70 -8.10
C THR A 40 -3.89 3.01 -8.37
N LYS A 41 -3.16 4.08 -8.72
CA LYS A 41 -3.72 5.42 -8.92
C LYS A 41 -3.12 6.10 -10.16
N PRO A 42 -3.92 6.84 -10.94
CA PRO A 42 -3.36 7.83 -11.85
C PRO A 42 -2.69 8.95 -11.04
N MET A 43 -1.49 9.37 -11.45
CA MET A 43 -0.72 10.39 -10.75
C MET A 43 0.08 11.27 -11.70
N LYS A 44 0.51 12.43 -11.19
CA LYS A 44 1.38 13.34 -11.92
C LYS A 44 2.78 12.73 -12.12
N LEU A 45 3.46 13.19 -13.16
CA LEU A 45 4.76 12.64 -13.57
C LEU A 45 5.84 12.77 -12.48
N ASP A 46 5.85 13.87 -11.74
CA ASP A 46 6.76 14.10 -10.62
C ASP A 46 6.61 13.03 -9.52
N HIS A 47 5.37 12.72 -9.13
CA HIS A 47 5.08 11.65 -8.18
C HIS A 47 5.46 10.28 -8.74
N PHE A 48 5.16 10.03 -10.02
CA PHE A 48 5.53 8.79 -10.68
C PHE A 48 7.04 8.58 -10.68
N VAL A 49 7.83 9.58 -11.07
CA VAL A 49 9.31 9.51 -11.10
C VAL A 49 9.87 9.25 -9.70
N LYS A 50 9.34 9.93 -8.68
CA LYS A 50 9.72 9.70 -7.28
C LYS A 50 9.49 8.24 -6.88
N PHE A 51 8.27 7.72 -7.09
CA PHE A 51 7.93 6.36 -6.69
C PHE A 51 8.65 5.30 -7.54
N ARG A 52 8.86 5.55 -8.84
CA ARG A 52 9.64 4.68 -9.73
C ARG A 52 11.07 4.52 -9.21
N ARG A 53 11.69 5.62 -8.77
CA ARG A 53 13.02 5.59 -8.15
C ARG A 53 13.02 4.82 -6.83
N LEU A 54 12.00 5.01 -5.99
CA LEU A 54 11.85 4.26 -4.73
C LEU A 54 11.67 2.74 -4.95
N LEU A 55 11.09 2.33 -6.08
CA LEU A 55 11.01 0.93 -6.49
C LEU A 55 12.35 0.36 -7.03
N GLY A 56 13.38 1.19 -7.17
CA GLY A 56 14.65 0.78 -7.80
C GLY A 56 14.57 0.64 -9.31
N VAL A 57 13.49 1.10 -9.96
CA VAL A 57 13.37 1.08 -11.42
C VAL A 57 14.13 2.27 -11.98
N GLN A 58 15.36 2.03 -12.38
CA GLN A 58 16.27 3.01 -12.96
C GLN A 58 16.79 2.52 -14.31
N PRO A 59 17.25 3.43 -15.20
CA PRO A 59 17.97 3.02 -16.40
C PRO A 59 19.16 2.15 -16.01
N CYS A 60 19.45 1.12 -16.81
CA CYS A 60 20.69 0.38 -16.68
C CYS A 60 21.81 1.30 -17.18
N GLU A 61 22.82 1.54 -16.36
CA GLU A 61 24.05 2.21 -16.79
C GLU A 61 24.92 1.14 -17.48
N ASP A 62 25.44 1.45 -18.67
CA ASP A 62 26.35 0.58 -19.44
C ASP A 62 27.74 0.52 -18.80
#